data_AF-A0A2D6HNE9-F1
#
_entry.id   AF-A0A2D6HNE9-F1
#
_cell.length_a   1.000
_cell.length_b   1.000
_cell.length_c   1.000
_cell.angle_alpha   90.00
_cell.angle_beta   90.00
_cell.angle_gamma   90.00
#
_symmetry.space_group_name_H-M   'P 1'
#
loop_
_entity.id
_entity.type
_entity.pdbx_description
1 polymer ?
#
loop_
_entity_poly.entity_id
_entity_poly.type
_entity_poly.pdbx_seq_one_letter_code
_entity_poly.pdbx_strand_id
1 'polypeptide(L)'
;MLDAGQRQYLIDNPINAFGVLVSFIIFMFSIQFIRKNDAGWAALLAVIPIAVLYSVMSVISKIALEQGSSLLDISLNFVFLCNVFMFLISLPLYYSQNRSQFIPDKILISAGSVAFFHTVSWVFACVAIILTPNPAYVSVVTGLAPIWFMIYYKLRNIEDDASPLAGLMMAFAALLILVCAQ
;
A
#
# COMPACT_ATOMS: atom_id res chain seq x y z
N MET A 1 -1.86 -11.17 10.40
CA MET A 1 -1.38 -12.20 11.33
C MET A 1 -0.14 -12.79 10.69
N LEU A 2 0.96 -12.95 11.44
CA LEU A 2 2.13 -13.68 10.95
C LEU A 2 1.76 -15.15 10.86
N ASP A 3 2.09 -15.79 9.73
CA ASP A 3 1.98 -17.24 9.61
C ASP A 3 2.73 -17.96 10.75
N ALA A 4 2.18 -19.08 11.22
CA ALA A 4 2.75 -19.81 12.34
C ALA A 4 4.16 -20.34 12.05
N GLY A 5 4.43 -20.76 10.81
CA GLY A 5 5.74 -21.20 10.36
C GLY A 5 6.73 -20.04 10.32
N GLN A 6 6.32 -18.88 9.78
CA GLN A 6 7.14 -17.68 9.77
C GLN A 6 7.51 -17.22 11.18
N ARG A 7 6.55 -17.25 12.11
CA ARG A 7 6.80 -16.88 13.49
C ARG A 7 7.86 -17.79 14.13
N GLN A 8 7.74 -19.09 13.94
CA GLN A 8 8.72 -20.05 14.47
C GLN A 8 10.10 -19.82 13.86
N TYR A 9 10.16 -19.65 12.53
CA TYR A 9 11.39 -19.35 11.82
C TYR A 9 12.12 -18.11 12.36
N LEU A 10 11.40 -17.02 12.61
CA LEU A 10 11.98 -15.78 13.15
C LEU A 10 12.43 -15.93 14.60
N ILE A 11 11.78 -16.79 15.40
CA ILE A 11 12.24 -17.13 16.75
C ILE A 11 13.55 -17.92 16.69
N ASP A 12 13.64 -18.88 15.77
CA ASP A 12 14.81 -19.75 15.60
C ASP A 12 16.00 -19.01 14.95
N ASN A 13 15.73 -17.94 14.19
CA ASN A 13 16.71 -17.13 13.47
C ASN A 13 16.68 -15.66 13.93
N PRO A 14 17.22 -15.35 15.12
CA PRO A 14 17.12 -14.01 15.71
C PRO A 14 17.79 -12.91 14.87
N ILE A 15 18.83 -13.25 14.10
CA ILE A 15 19.49 -12.31 13.16
C ILE A 15 18.50 -11.87 12.08
N ASN A 16 17.71 -12.79 11.56
CA ASN A 16 16.74 -12.53 10.50
C ASN A 16 15.55 -11.73 11.05
N ALA A 17 15.08 -12.06 12.25
CA ALA A 17 14.09 -11.26 12.96
C ALA A 17 14.56 -9.81 13.19
N PHE A 18 15.82 -9.64 13.61
CA PHE A 18 16.42 -8.31 13.76
C PHE A 18 16.51 -7.56 12.43
N GLY A 19 16.90 -8.24 11.33
CA GLY A 19 16.93 -7.66 9.99
C GLY A 19 15.55 -7.18 9.50
N VAL A 20 14.49 -7.96 9.77
CA VAL A 20 13.10 -7.56 9.49
C VAL A 20 12.70 -6.34 10.33
N LEU A 21 13.06 -6.29 11.62
CA LEU A 21 12.77 -5.12 12.46
C LEU A 21 13.49 -3.86 11.94
N VAL A 22 14.79 -3.97 11.69
CA VAL A 22 15.64 -2.85 11.23
C VAL A 22 15.15 -2.32 9.90
N SER A 23 14.75 -3.18 8.96
CA SER A 23 14.23 -2.75 7.68
C SER A 23 12.91 -1.98 7.80
N PHE A 24 11.97 -2.40 8.66
CA PHE A 24 10.78 -1.59 8.95
C PHE A 24 11.13 -0.22 9.52
N ILE A 25 12.11 -0.15 10.43
CA ILE A 25 12.58 1.12 11.01
C ILE A 25 13.17 2.01 9.91
N ILE A 26 14.10 1.50 9.10
CA ILE A 26 14.70 2.25 7.98
C ILE A 26 13.61 2.75 7.04
N PHE A 27 12.65 1.90 6.67
CA PHE A 27 11.56 2.27 5.79
C PHE A 27 10.71 3.41 6.36
N MET A 28 10.28 3.26 7.62
CA MET A 28 9.44 4.24 8.33
C MET A 28 10.14 5.57 8.55
N PHE A 29 11.45 5.57 8.80
CA PHE A 29 12.22 6.82 8.89
C PHE A 29 12.39 7.46 7.51
N SER A 30 12.76 6.67 6.50
CA SER A 30 13.07 7.19 5.16
C SER A 30 11.87 7.84 4.50
N ILE A 31 10.67 7.27 4.67
CA ILE A 31 9.46 7.85 4.08
C ILE A 31 9.13 9.24 4.64
N GLN A 32 9.55 9.58 5.87
CA GLN A 32 9.35 10.93 6.43
C GLN A 32 10.21 11.98 5.73
N PHE A 33 11.34 11.55 5.14
CA PHE A 33 12.29 12.44 4.48
C PHE A 33 12.20 12.40 2.95
N ILE A 34 11.24 11.65 2.37
CA ILE A 34 11.12 11.55 0.92
C ILE A 34 10.75 12.89 0.30
N ARG A 35 9.95 13.71 0.96
CA ARG A 35 9.62 15.07 0.52
C ARG A 35 9.74 16.03 1.67
N LYS A 36 10.06 17.28 1.35
CA LYS A 36 9.97 18.35 2.33
C LYS A 36 8.51 18.49 2.70
N ASN A 37 8.19 18.29 3.97
CA ASN A 37 6.83 18.32 4.44
C ASN A 37 6.68 19.47 5.43
N ASP A 38 5.85 20.45 5.07
CA ASP A 38 5.39 21.49 6.00
C ASP A 38 4.23 20.97 6.88
N ALA A 39 3.91 19.67 6.81
CA ALA A 39 2.88 19.03 7.61
C ALA A 39 3.19 19.19 9.10
N GLY A 40 2.47 20.12 9.73
CA GLY A 40 2.44 20.27 11.17
C GLY A 40 1.77 19.07 11.86
N TRP A 41 1.85 19.08 13.19
CA TRP A 41 1.27 18.07 14.08
C TRP A 41 -0.20 17.70 13.78
N ALA A 42 -1.00 18.66 13.31
CA ALA A 42 -2.40 18.44 12.94
C ALA A 42 -2.58 17.45 11.77
N ALA A 43 -1.73 17.53 10.74
CA ALA A 43 -1.80 16.60 9.62
C ALA A 43 -1.39 15.18 10.04
N LEU A 44 -0.38 15.06 10.91
CA LEU A 44 0.00 13.77 11.48
C LEU A 44 -1.16 13.15 12.28
N LEU A 45 -1.80 13.92 13.17
CA LEU A 45 -2.94 13.46 13.95
C LEU A 45 -4.14 13.06 13.06
N ALA A 46 -4.34 13.71 11.91
CA ALA A 46 -5.38 13.33 10.96
C ALA A 46 -5.08 12.00 10.24
N VAL A 47 -3.80 11.68 10.01
CA VAL A 47 -3.38 10.47 9.29
C VAL A 47 -3.31 9.25 10.20
N ILE A 48 -3.04 9.40 11.50
CA ILE A 48 -2.92 8.28 12.44
C ILE A 48 -4.16 7.35 12.43
N PRO A 49 -5.41 7.85 12.55
CA PRO A 49 -6.58 6.99 12.50
C PRO A 49 -6.70 6.21 11.18
N ILE A 50 -6.33 6.86 10.06
CA ILE A 50 -6.34 6.23 8.74
C ILE A 50 -5.30 5.10 8.72
N ALA A 51 -4.07 5.34 9.20
CA ALA A 51 -3.03 4.33 9.26
C ALA A 51 -3.41 3.12 10.14
N VAL A 52 -4.08 3.35 11.26
CA VAL A 52 -4.60 2.28 12.13
C VAL A 52 -5.67 1.46 11.41
N LEU A 53 -6.65 2.11 10.77
CA LEU A 53 -7.69 1.44 10.00
C LEU A 53 -7.12 0.62 8.84
N TYR A 54 -6.13 1.16 8.11
CA TYR A 54 -5.43 0.43 7.05
C TYR A 54 -4.65 -0.77 7.58
N SER A 55 -4.05 -0.67 8.78
CA SER A 55 -3.34 -1.78 9.42
C SER A 55 -4.31 -2.91 9.81
N VAL A 56 -5.46 -2.56 10.40
CA VAL A 56 -6.53 -3.52 10.72
C VAL A 56 -7.08 -4.16 9.44
N MET A 57 -7.35 -3.34 8.41
CA MET A 57 -7.79 -3.81 7.10
C MET A 57 -6.81 -4.83 6.51
N SER A 58 -5.50 -4.55 6.53
CA SER A 58 -4.48 -5.46 6.00
C SER A 58 -4.52 -6.85 6.67
N VAL A 59 -4.71 -6.90 7.99
CA VAL A 59 -4.84 -8.15 8.74
C VAL A 59 -6.14 -8.89 8.41
N ILE A 60 -7.27 -8.17 8.38
CA ILE A 60 -8.57 -8.76 8.05
C ILE A 60 -8.58 -9.28 6.61
N SER A 61 -8.01 -8.52 5.66
CA SER A 61 -7.85 -8.94 4.26
C SER A 61 -7.07 -10.25 4.16
N LYS A 62 -5.95 -10.40 4.89
CA LYS A 62 -5.19 -11.66 4.92
C LYS A 62 -6.05 -12.83 5.38
N ILE A 63 -6.78 -12.66 6.48
CA ILE A 63 -7.67 -13.70 7.04
C ILE A 63 -8.79 -14.06 6.05
N ALA A 64 -9.39 -13.07 5.39
CA ALA A 64 -10.47 -13.29 4.43
C ALA A 64 -9.97 -13.99 3.16
N LEU A 65 -8.80 -13.61 2.66
CA LEU A 65 -8.25 -14.13 1.42
C LEU A 65 -7.71 -15.56 1.54
N GLU A 66 -7.35 -16.02 2.75
CA GLU A 66 -6.88 -17.39 3.00
C GLU A 66 -7.99 -18.45 2.95
N GLN A 67 -9.26 -18.04 2.96
CA GLN A 67 -10.41 -18.96 2.95
C GLN A 67 -10.84 -19.38 1.52
N GLY A 68 -10.15 -18.87 0.50
CA GLY A 68 -10.45 -19.16 -0.90
C GLY A 68 -9.98 -20.54 -1.37
N SER A 69 -10.75 -21.17 -2.25
CA SER A 69 -10.32 -22.40 -2.95
C SER A 69 -9.27 -22.15 -4.04
N SER A 70 -9.22 -20.92 -4.58
CA SER A 70 -8.35 -20.50 -5.67
C SER A 70 -7.88 -19.08 -5.42
N LEU A 71 -6.57 -18.83 -5.64
CA LEU A 71 -5.93 -17.53 -5.40
C LEU A 71 -6.60 -16.40 -6.18
N LEU A 72 -6.91 -16.66 -7.46
CA LEU A 72 -7.48 -15.66 -8.35
C LEU A 72 -8.95 -15.41 -8.02
N ASP A 73 -9.73 -16.48 -7.79
CA ASP A 73 -11.17 -16.36 -7.58
C ASP A 73 -11.50 -15.63 -6.29
N ILE A 74 -10.78 -15.92 -5.20
CA ILE A 74 -10.98 -15.20 -3.93
C ILE A 74 -10.53 -13.74 -4.04
N SER A 75 -9.43 -13.47 -4.75
CA SER A 75 -8.95 -12.10 -4.96
C SER A 75 -9.95 -11.27 -5.76
N LEU A 76 -10.46 -11.81 -6.87
CA LEU A 76 -11.46 -11.13 -7.71
C LEU A 76 -12.74 -10.84 -6.94
N ASN A 77 -13.26 -11.81 -6.20
CA ASN A 77 -14.47 -11.63 -5.38
C ASN A 77 -14.25 -10.59 -4.27
N PHE A 78 -13.11 -10.65 -3.59
CA PHE A 78 -12.75 -9.70 -2.53
C PHE A 78 -12.66 -8.28 -3.09
N VAL A 79 -11.92 -8.08 -4.18
CA VAL A 79 -11.78 -6.76 -4.84
C VAL A 79 -13.13 -6.25 -5.33
N PHE A 80 -13.96 -7.11 -5.94
CA PHE A 80 -15.29 -6.74 -6.41
C PHE A 80 -16.17 -6.25 -5.26
N LEU A 81 -16.25 -7.00 -4.16
CA LEU A 81 -17.02 -6.60 -2.98
C LEU A 81 -16.51 -5.29 -2.39
N CYS A 82 -15.19 -5.12 -2.22
CA CYS A 82 -14.60 -3.88 -1.74
C CYS A 82 -15.00 -2.68 -2.60
N ASN A 83 -14.91 -2.80 -3.93
CA ASN A 83 -15.27 -1.74 -4.86
C ASN A 83 -16.77 -1.42 -4.82
N VAL A 84 -17.63 -2.44 -4.71
CA VAL A 84 -19.09 -2.25 -4.55
C VAL A 84 -19.40 -1.50 -3.26
N PHE A 85 -18.81 -1.90 -2.12
CA PHE A 85 -19.03 -1.22 -0.86
C PHE A 85 -18.47 0.22 -0.87
N MET A 86 -17.27 0.43 -1.43
CA MET A 86 -16.72 1.79 -1.60
C MET A 86 -17.64 2.66 -2.45
N PHE A 87 -18.20 2.13 -3.54
CA PHE A 87 -19.18 2.83 -4.36
C PHE A 87 -20.45 3.17 -3.56
N LEU A 88 -21.03 2.20 -2.86
CA LEU A 88 -22.26 2.41 -2.08
C LEU A 88 -22.08 3.42 -0.94
N ILE A 89 -20.91 3.43 -0.28
CA ILE A 89 -20.60 4.38 0.80
C ILE A 89 -20.28 5.78 0.26
N SER A 90 -19.58 5.86 -0.88
CA SER A 90 -19.21 7.15 -1.50
C SER A 90 -20.35 7.83 -2.24
N LEU A 91 -21.34 7.07 -2.71
CA LEU A 91 -22.45 7.59 -3.51
C LEU A 91 -23.30 8.66 -2.77
N PRO A 92 -23.74 8.45 -1.51
CA PRO A 92 -24.43 9.49 -0.75
C PRO A 92 -23.56 10.73 -0.52
N LEU A 93 -22.26 10.54 -0.25
CA LEU A 93 -21.31 11.63 -0.06
C LEU A 93 -21.22 12.48 -1.33
N TYR A 94 -21.03 11.83 -2.48
CA TYR A 94 -21.00 12.47 -3.79
C TYR A 94 -22.27 13.29 -4.05
N TYR A 95 -23.46 12.72 -3.84
CA TYR A 95 -24.73 13.44 -4.04
C TYR A 95 -24.96 14.58 -3.06
N SER A 96 -24.39 14.52 -1.85
CA SER A 96 -24.47 15.61 -0.88
C SER A 96 -23.55 16.79 -1.21
N GLN A 97 -22.42 16.54 -1.87
CA GLN A 97 -21.42 17.57 -2.19
C GLN A 97 -21.57 18.17 -3.59
N ASN A 98 -21.98 17.38 -4.59
CA ASN A 98 -21.93 17.76 -6.01
C ASN A 98 -23.31 17.80 -6.69
N ARG A 99 -24.23 18.64 -6.20
CA ARG A 99 -25.59 18.70 -6.78
C ARG A 99 -25.72 19.32 -8.18
N SER A 100 -24.65 19.85 -8.81
CA SER A 100 -24.81 20.47 -10.14
C SER A 100 -23.55 20.58 -11.03
N GLN A 101 -22.46 19.85 -10.76
CA GLN A 101 -21.26 19.97 -11.58
C GLN A 101 -21.24 18.92 -12.70
N PHE A 102 -21.25 19.40 -13.95
CA PHE A 102 -21.01 18.57 -15.13
C PHE A 102 -19.54 18.10 -15.11
N ILE A 103 -19.31 16.79 -15.10
CA ILE A 103 -17.96 16.22 -15.16
C ILE A 103 -17.53 16.17 -16.64
N PRO A 104 -16.44 16.83 -17.05
CA PRO A 104 -15.94 16.78 -18.42
C PRO A 104 -15.55 15.36 -18.86
N ASP A 105 -15.83 15.00 -20.12
CA ASP A 105 -15.53 13.67 -20.67
C ASP A 105 -14.05 13.25 -20.54
N LYS A 106 -13.12 14.21 -20.69
CA LYS A 106 -11.68 13.94 -20.52
C LYS A 106 -11.34 13.48 -19.10
N ILE A 107 -12.04 14.04 -18.09
CA ILE A 107 -11.88 13.64 -16.70
C ILE A 107 -12.48 12.25 -16.51
N LEU A 108 -13.62 11.95 -17.13
CA LEU A 108 -14.25 10.63 -17.06
C LEU A 108 -13.36 9.53 -17.65
N ILE A 109 -12.73 9.76 -18.81
CA ILE A 109 -11.79 8.80 -19.43
C ILE A 109 -10.57 8.58 -18.54
N SER A 110 -10.02 9.66 -17.99
CA SER A 110 -8.85 9.58 -17.10
C SER A 110 -9.20 8.84 -15.80
N ALA A 111 -10.36 9.15 -15.21
CA ALA A 111 -10.88 8.46 -14.02
C ALA A 111 -11.14 6.98 -14.29
N GLY A 112 -11.72 6.63 -15.45
CA GLY A 112 -11.92 5.23 -15.85
C GLY A 112 -10.59 4.47 -15.99
N SER A 113 -9.57 5.12 -16.57
CA SER A 113 -8.23 4.54 -16.68
C SER A 113 -7.61 4.30 -15.30
N VAL A 114 -7.69 5.29 -14.41
CA VAL A 114 -7.20 5.16 -13.02
C VAL A 114 -7.95 4.06 -12.28
N ALA A 115 -9.27 3.98 -12.40
CA ALA A 115 -10.09 2.96 -11.77
C ALA A 115 -9.74 1.54 -12.26
N PHE A 116 -9.50 1.38 -13.57
CA PHE A 116 -9.08 0.11 -14.15
C PHE A 116 -7.72 -0.34 -13.60
N PHE A 117 -6.68 0.51 -13.72
CA PHE A 117 -5.34 0.15 -13.24
C PHE A 117 -5.29 -0.01 -11.72
N HIS A 118 -6.07 0.76 -10.97
CA HIS A 118 -6.22 0.58 -9.53
C HIS A 118 -6.82 -0.80 -9.20
N THR A 119 -7.90 -1.19 -9.88
CA THR A 119 -8.55 -2.49 -9.68
C THR A 119 -7.60 -3.64 -10.01
N VAL A 120 -6.90 -3.57 -11.14
CA VAL A 120 -5.89 -4.56 -11.53
C VAL A 120 -4.77 -4.66 -10.49
N SER A 121 -4.23 -3.51 -10.06
CA SER A 121 -3.22 -3.46 -9.01
C SER A 121 -3.72 -4.06 -7.69
N TRP A 122 -5.00 -3.88 -7.35
CA TRP A 122 -5.57 -4.39 -6.11
C TRP A 122 -5.72 -5.92 -6.15
N VAL A 123 -6.08 -6.50 -7.30
CA VAL A 123 -6.10 -7.96 -7.49
C VAL A 123 -4.69 -8.54 -7.29
N PHE A 124 -3.66 -7.93 -7.89
CA PHE A 124 -2.27 -8.37 -7.67
C PHE A 124 -1.83 -8.21 -6.22
N ALA A 125 -2.25 -7.14 -5.54
CA ALA A 125 -1.98 -6.94 -4.13
C ALA A 125 -2.64 -8.03 -3.27
N CYS A 126 -3.89 -8.43 -3.55
CA CYS A 126 -4.54 -9.54 -2.88
C CYS A 126 -3.80 -10.86 -3.08
N VAL A 127 -3.37 -11.17 -4.31
CA VAL A 127 -2.56 -12.37 -4.59
C VAL A 127 -1.24 -12.32 -3.80
N ALA A 128 -0.54 -11.18 -3.78
CA ALA A 128 0.68 -11.02 -3.01
C ALA A 128 0.44 -11.19 -1.49
N ILE A 129 -0.68 -10.69 -0.97
CA ILE A 129 -1.10 -10.85 0.42
C ILE A 129 -1.34 -12.33 0.76
N ILE A 130 -1.95 -13.10 -0.15
CA ILE A 130 -2.14 -14.54 0.06
C ILE A 130 -0.79 -15.26 0.12
N LEU A 131 0.10 -14.96 -0.82
CA LEU A 131 1.38 -15.66 -0.96
C LEU A 131 2.43 -15.28 0.08
N THR A 132 2.33 -14.09 0.67
CA THR A 132 3.28 -13.66 1.70
C THR A 132 2.94 -14.26 3.06
N PRO A 133 3.94 -14.66 3.87
CA PRO A 133 3.73 -15.04 5.26
C PRO A 133 3.38 -13.85 6.17
N ASN A 134 3.70 -12.62 5.73
CA ASN A 134 3.36 -11.39 6.45
C ASN A 134 2.79 -10.34 5.48
N PRO A 135 1.53 -9.91 5.64
CA PRO A 135 0.94 -8.90 4.75
C PRO A 135 1.64 -7.54 4.82
N ALA A 136 2.38 -7.25 5.89
CA ALA A 136 3.16 -6.01 6.00
C ALA A 136 4.28 -5.91 4.96
N TYR A 137 4.79 -7.03 4.44
CA TYR A 137 5.81 -7.01 3.38
C TYR A 137 5.27 -6.43 2.08
N VAL A 138 3.99 -6.71 1.77
CA VAL A 138 3.32 -6.11 0.61
C VAL A 138 3.21 -4.60 0.78
N SER A 139 2.90 -4.13 2.00
CA SER A 139 2.82 -2.69 2.31
C SER A 139 4.15 -1.95 2.13
N VAL A 140 5.28 -2.61 2.38
CA VAL A 140 6.61 -2.02 2.14
C VAL A 140 6.85 -1.86 0.64
N VAL A 141 6.51 -2.88 -0.16
CA VAL A 141 6.62 -2.81 -1.63
C VAL A 141 5.71 -1.74 -2.21
N THR A 142 4.44 -1.68 -1.79
CA THR A 142 3.50 -0.63 -2.26
C THR A 142 3.94 0.76 -1.81
N GLY A 143 4.53 0.86 -0.62
CA GLY A 143 5.10 2.09 -0.11
C GLY A 143 6.34 2.59 -0.88
N LEU A 144 6.88 1.83 -1.83
CA LEU A 144 7.89 2.32 -2.79
C LEU A 144 7.30 3.22 -3.89
N ALA A 145 5.99 3.46 -3.90
CA ALA A 145 5.33 4.36 -4.87
C ALA A 145 6.04 5.70 -5.11
N PRO A 146 6.57 6.42 -4.09
CA PRO A 146 7.32 7.65 -4.31
C PRO A 146 8.55 7.47 -5.21
N ILE A 147 9.26 6.34 -5.11
CA ILE A 147 10.41 6.03 -5.97
C ILE A 147 9.97 5.89 -7.43
N TRP A 148 8.84 5.22 -7.67
CA TRP A 148 8.28 5.09 -9.02
C TRP A 148 7.88 6.45 -9.59
N PHE A 149 7.32 7.34 -8.77
CA PHE A 149 7.02 8.72 -9.19
C PHE A 149 8.29 9.51 -9.49
N MET A 150 9.33 9.40 -8.67
CA MET A 150 10.64 10.03 -8.93
C MET A 150 11.24 9.57 -10.27
N ILE A 151 11.20 8.26 -10.54
CA ILE A 151 11.68 7.70 -11.81
C ILE A 151 10.85 8.27 -12.97
N TYR A 152 9.53 8.24 -12.86
CA TYR A 152 8.63 8.76 -13.89
C TYR A 152 8.87 10.26 -14.16
N TYR A 153 8.96 11.09 -13.12
CA TYR A 153 9.19 12.52 -13.26
C TYR A 153 10.56 12.81 -13.88
N LYS A 154 11.60 12.08 -13.48
CA LYS A 154 12.92 12.18 -14.11
C LYS A 154 12.88 11.83 -15.60
N LEU A 155 12.17 10.77 -15.99
CA LEU A 155 12.01 10.38 -17.40
C LEU A 155 11.21 11.39 -18.22
N ARG A 156 10.33 12.15 -17.57
CA ARG A 156 9.47 13.17 -18.21
C ARG A 156 10.03 14.59 -18.07
N ASN A 157 11.21 14.75 -17.48
CA ASN A 157 11.82 16.05 -17.16
C ASN A 157 10.86 16.96 -16.36
N ILE A 158 10.12 16.38 -15.41
CA ILE A 158 9.26 17.09 -14.47
C ILE A 158 10.09 17.37 -13.21
N GLU A 159 10.07 18.60 -12.72
CA GLU A 159 10.73 18.96 -11.46
C GLU A 159 10.06 18.24 -10.29
N ASP A 160 10.87 17.62 -9.43
CA ASP A 160 10.42 16.90 -8.23
C ASP A 160 11.37 17.25 -7.08
N ASP A 161 10.81 17.56 -5.93
CA ASP A 161 11.55 17.91 -4.72
C ASP A 161 11.88 16.70 -3.85
N ALA A 162 11.55 15.50 -4.33
CA ALA A 162 11.75 14.27 -3.60
C ALA A 162 13.24 13.94 -3.40
N SER A 163 13.59 13.52 -2.18
CA SER A 163 14.95 13.17 -1.77
C SER A 163 15.38 11.82 -2.35
N PRO A 164 16.38 11.78 -3.27
CA PRO A 164 16.87 10.52 -3.83
C PRO A 164 17.51 9.62 -2.78
N LEU A 165 18.14 10.20 -1.75
CA LEU A 165 18.73 9.45 -0.65
C LEU A 165 17.67 8.70 0.16
N ALA A 166 16.56 9.37 0.49
CA ALA A 166 15.43 8.73 1.16
C ALA A 166 14.84 7.59 0.31
N GLY A 167 14.68 7.82 -1.01
CA GLY A 167 14.27 6.77 -1.95
C GLY A 167 15.22 5.56 -1.96
N LEU A 168 16.54 5.80 -1.97
CA LEU A 168 17.53 4.73 -1.89
C LEU A 168 17.43 3.94 -0.58
N MET A 169 17.25 4.61 0.56
CA MET A 169 17.07 3.95 1.86
C MET A 169 15.78 3.13 1.91
N MET A 170 14.69 3.60 1.29
CA MET A 170 13.45 2.83 1.16
C MET A 170 13.64 1.58 0.30
N ALA A 171 14.34 1.69 -0.83
CA ALA A 171 14.67 0.55 -1.67
C ALA A 171 15.56 -0.47 -0.93
N PHE A 172 16.55 0.02 -0.19
CA PHE A 172 17.40 -0.82 0.66
C PHE A 172 16.59 -1.56 1.73
N ALA A 173 15.65 -0.87 2.41
CA ALA A 173 14.77 -1.50 3.39
C ALA A 173 13.91 -2.62 2.77
N ALA A 174 13.36 -2.40 1.57
CA ALA A 174 12.58 -3.42 0.87
C ALA A 174 13.42 -4.65 0.50
N LEU A 175 14.66 -4.44 0.04
CA LEU A 175 15.59 -5.54 -0.25
C LEU A 175 15.99 -6.30 1.03
N LEU A 176 16.22 -5.57 2.13
CA LEU A 176 16.58 -6.17 3.41
C LEU A 176 15.45 -7.04 3.96
N ILE A 177 14.18 -6.61 3.86
CA ILE A 177 13.03 -7.47 4.18
C ILE A 177 13.04 -8.71 3.31
N LEU A 178 13.23 -8.57 2.00
CA LEU A 178 13.18 -9.69 1.07
C LEU A 178 14.23 -10.76 1.38
N VAL A 179 15.41 -10.36 1.86
CA VAL A 179 16.49 -11.28 2.23
C VAL A 179 16.26 -11.89 3.62
N CYS A 180 15.83 -11.10 4.61
CA CYS A 180 15.69 -11.58 5.99
C CYS A 180 14.35 -12.28 6.28
N ALA A 181 13.35 -12.10 5.43
CA ALA A 181 12.03 -12.68 5.63
C ALA A 181 11.83 -14.07 4.99
N GLN A 182 12.82 -14.56 4.24
CA GLN A 182 12.82 -15.91 3.64
C GLN A 182 13.40 -16.94 4.59
#